data_AF-A0A2X3KNV5-F1
#
_entry.id   AF-A0A2X3KNV5-F1
#
_cell.length_a   1.000
_cell.length_b   1.000
_cell.length_c   1.000
_cell.angle_alpha   90.00
_cell.angle_beta   90.00
_cell.angle_gamma   90.00
#
_symmetry.space_group_name_H-M   'P 1'
#
loop_
_entity.id
_entity.type
_entity.pdbx_description
1 polymer ?
#
loop_
_entity_poly.entity_id
_entity_poly.type
_entity_poly.pdbx_seq_one_letter_code
_entity_poly.pdbx_strand_id
1 'polypeptide(L)' 'MNIPHQDLESITLDAENLYNLLDLMLLSSEKLRGEQLERLLALALNLSDDLQQWFRQEYERRENKSD' A
#
# COMPACT_ATOMS: atom_id res chain seq x y z
N MET A 1 16.76 -12.03 0.21
CA MET A 1 16.10 -11.47 -0.98
C MET A 1 16.47 -10.01 -1.05
N ASN A 2 17.02 -9.55 -2.17
CA ASN A 2 17.12 -8.11 -2.43
C ASN A 2 15.70 -7.63 -2.77
N ILE A 3 15.07 -6.90 -1.86
CA ILE A 3 13.86 -6.15 -2.19
C ILE A 3 14.38 -4.96 -3.02
N PRO A 4 13.97 -4.80 -4.29
CA PRO A 4 14.37 -3.64 -5.06
C PRO A 4 13.97 -2.39 -4.29
N HIS A 5 14.87 -1.41 -4.18
CA HIS A 5 14.51 -0.13 -3.60
C HIS A 5 13.39 0.48 -4.47
N GLN A 6 12.15 0.40 -4.00
CA GLN A 6 11.07 1.23 -4.52
C GLN A 6 11.47 2.68 -4.25
N ASP A 7 11.57 3.45 -5.32
CA ASP A 7 11.79 4.88 -5.22
C ASP A 7 10.53 5.59 -4.73
N LEU A 8 10.68 6.87 -4.38
CA LEU A 8 9.59 7.67 -3.85
C LEU A 8 8.42 7.79 -4.86
N GLU A 9 8.70 7.72 -6.15
CA GLU A 9 7.68 7.82 -7.19
C GLU A 9 6.81 6.56 -7.22
N SER A 10 7.41 5.38 -7.21
CA SER A 10 6.69 4.11 -7.12
C SER A 10 5.83 4.03 -5.86
N ILE A 11 6.36 4.43 -4.69
CA ILE A 11 5.60 4.31 -3.45
C ILE A 11 4.45 5.31 -3.37
N THR A 12 4.62 6.49 -3.99
CA THR A 12 3.55 7.49 -4.10
C THR A 12 2.42 6.96 -4.97
N LEU A 13 2.75 6.32 -6.10
CA LEU A 13 1.77 5.67 -6.96
C LEU A 13 1.03 4.54 -6.23
N ASP A 14 1.73 3.71 -5.44
CA ASP A 14 1.10 2.64 -4.65
C ASP A 14 0.14 3.20 -3.59
N ALA A 15 0.50 4.34 -2.97
CA ALA A 15 -0.38 5.03 -2.03
C ALA A 15 -1.64 5.59 -2.70
N GLU A 16 -1.50 6.19 -3.88
CA GLU A 16 -2.63 6.67 -4.69
C GLU A 16 -3.52 5.51 -5.14
N ASN A 17 -2.93 4.39 -5.55
CA ASN A 17 -3.66 3.19 -5.93
C ASN A 17 -4.45 2.62 -4.77
N LEU A 18 -3.86 2.54 -3.58
CA LEU A 18 -4.56 2.09 -2.37
C LEU A 18 -5.72 3.03 -2.02
N TYR A 19 -5.49 4.34 -2.07
CA TYR A 19 -6.53 5.33 -1.81
C TYR A 19 -7.71 5.18 -2.77
N ASN A 20 -7.44 5.14 -4.08
CA ASN A 20 -8.46 5.00 -5.11
C ASN A 20 -9.21 3.67 -5.01
N LEU A 21 -8.51 2.58 -4.68
CA LEU A 21 -9.13 1.27 -4.45
C LEU A 21 -10.12 1.32 -3.30
N LEU A 22 -9.71 1.87 -2.14
CA LEU A 22 -10.56 1.97 -0.96
C LEU A 22 -11.78 2.88 -1.20
N ASP A 23 -11.59 4.00 -1.90
CA ASP A 23 -12.68 4.90 -2.27
C ASP A 23 -13.70 4.21 -3.19
N LEU A 24 -13.23 3.49 -4.22
CA LEU A 24 -14.10 2.70 -5.10
C LEU A 24 -14.83 1.58 -4.35
N MET A 25 -14.16 0.91 -3.41
CA MET A 25 -14.77 -0.11 -2.56
C MET A 25 -15.87 0.48 -1.67
N LEU A 26 -15.64 1.67 -1.12
CA LEU A 26 -16.64 2.39 -0.31
C LEU A 26 -17.85 2.79 -1.16
N LEU A 27 -17.61 3.42 -2.31
CA LEU A 27 -18.65 3.85 -3.26
C LEU A 27 -19.51 2.70 -3.79
N SER A 28 -18.94 1.49 -3.87
CA SER A 28 -19.63 0.29 -4.37
C SER A 28 -19.96 -0.74 -3.28
N SER A 29 -19.85 -0.37 -2.00
CA SER A 29 -20.00 -1.25 -0.84
C SER A 29 -21.33 -2.01 -0.78
N GLU A 30 -22.42 -1.42 -1.26
CA GLU A 30 -23.73 -2.09 -1.30
C GLU A 30 -23.78 -3.28 -2.28
N LYS A 31 -22.91 -3.25 -3.30
CA LYS A 31 -22.85 -4.23 -4.40
C LYS A 31 -21.68 -5.21 -4.24
N LEU A 32 -20.60 -4.81 -3.57
CA LEU A 32 -19.44 -5.65 -3.28
C LEU A 32 -19.75 -6.69 -2.20
N ARG A 33 -19.74 -7.97 -2.55
CA ARG A 33 -20.00 -9.08 -1.62
C ARG A 33 -19.18 -10.32 -1.97
N GLY A 34 -19.07 -11.24 -1.01
CA GLY A 34 -18.44 -12.55 -1.18
C GLY A 34 -17.01 -12.45 -1.70
N GLU A 35 -16.63 -13.34 -2.62
CA GLU A 35 -15.27 -13.44 -3.13
C GLU A 35 -14.72 -12.14 -3.74
N GLN A 36 -15.57 -11.30 -4.33
CA GLN A 36 -15.12 -10.03 -4.91
C GLN A 36 -14.62 -9.08 -3.82
N LEU A 37 -15.37 -8.97 -2.73
CA LEU A 37 -14.97 -8.15 -1.59
C LEU A 37 -13.69 -8.70 -0.95
N GLU A 38 -13.61 -10.02 -0.75
CA GLU A 38 -12.41 -10.67 -0.19
C GLU A 38 -11.16 -10.42 -1.03
N ARG A 39 -11.25 -10.54 -2.36
CA ARG A 39 -10.12 -10.29 -3.27
C ARG A 39 -9.67 -8.83 -3.26
N LEU A 40 -10.62 -7.88 -3.22
CA LEU A 40 -10.27 -6.46 -3.15
C LEU A 40 -9.68 -6.08 -1.78
N LEU A 41 -10.18 -6.66 -0.69
CA LEU A 41 -9.57 -6.51 0.63
C LEU A 41 -8.15 -7.07 0.65
N ALA A 42 -7.92 -8.25 0.07
CA ALA A 42 -6.58 -8.82 -0.05
C ALA A 42 -5.63 -7.91 -0.86
N LEU A 43 -6.12 -7.32 -1.96
CA LEU A 43 -5.35 -6.37 -2.75
C LEU A 43 -5.00 -5.11 -1.94
N ALA A 44 -5.96 -4.55 -1.20
CA ALA A 44 -5.74 -3.40 -0.33
C ALA A 44 -4.71 -3.72 0.77
N LEU A 45 -4.78 -4.92 1.36
CA LEU A 45 -3.81 -5.38 2.35
C LEU A 45 -2.40 -5.48 1.78
N ASN A 46 -2.25 -6.03 0.58
CA ASN A 46 -0.94 -6.13 -0.08
C ASN A 46 -0.32 -4.76 -0.32
N LEU A 47 -1.09 -3.83 -0.91
CA LEU A 47 -0.63 -2.45 -1.12
C LEU A 47 -0.26 -1.77 0.20
N SER A 48 -1.05 -1.99 1.27
CA SER A 48 -0.75 -1.41 2.57
C SER A 48 0.52 -1.97 3.22
N ASP A 49 0.82 -3.26 3.00
CA ASP A 49 2.03 -3.90 3.50
C ASP A 49 3.27 -3.36 2.79
N ASP A 50 3.20 -3.20 1.46
CA ASP A 50 4.29 -2.62 0.67
C ASP A 50 4.62 -1.18 1.15
N LEU A 51 3.58 -0.35 1.34
CA LEU A 51 3.72 1.00 1.93
C LEU A 51 4.35 0.96 3.32
N GLN A 52 3.89 0.06 4.20
CA GLN A 52 4.41 -0.06 5.55
C GLN A 52 5.88 -0.49 5.56
N GLN A 53 6.26 -1.45 4.72
CA GLN A 53 7.64 -1.90 4.58
C GLN A 53 8.54 -0.75 4.11
N TRP A 54 8.08 0.03 3.12
CA TRP A 54 8.83 1.18 2.64
C TRP A 54 9.00 2.25 3.74
N PHE A 55 7.93 2.59 4.47
CA PHE A 55 8.00 3.56 5.56
C PHE A 55 8.99 3.12 6.65
N ARG A 56 8.99 1.84 7.01
CA ARG A 56 9.95 1.29 7.98
C ARG A 56 11.39 1.47 7.48
N GLN A 57 11.68 1.09 6.24
CA GLN A 57 13.01 1.23 5.66
C GLN A 57 13.45 2.68 5.57
N GLU A 58 12.55 3.59 5.20
CA GLU A 58 12.83 5.02 5.13
C GLU A 58 13.08 5.61 6.53
N TYR A 59 12.33 5.17 7.54
CA TYR A 59 12.54 5.59 8.92
C TYR A 59 13.90 5.14 9.46
N GLU A 60 14.25 3.86 9.28
CA GLU A 60 15.58 3.31 9.63
C GLU A 60 16.70 4.03 8.87
N ARG A 61 16.50 4.36 7.59
CA ARG A 61 17.47 5.13 6.79
C ARG A 61 17.68 6.53 7.34
N ARG A 62 16.63 7.19 7.84
CA ARG A 62 16.72 8.53 8.44
C ARG A 62 17.37 8.52 9.82
N GLU A 63 17.04 7.53 10.65
CA GLU A 63 17.70 7.35 11.96
C GLU A 63 19.20 7.09 11.79
N ASN A 64 19.60 6.22 10.86
CA ASN A 64 21.01 5.92 10.59
C ASN A 64 21.78 7.06 9.89
N LYS A 65 21.10 8.12 9.47
CA LYS A 65 21.70 9.36 8.92
C LYS A 65 21.75 10.49 9.93
N SER A 66 21.21 10.30 11.13
CA SER A 66 21.32 11.28 12.21
C SER A 66 22.66 11.06 12.92
N ASP A 67 23.61 11.96 12.65
CA ASP A 67 24.79 12.18 13.51
C ASP A 67 24.39 12.75 14.88
#